data_AF-A0A8T4JI00-F1
#
_entry.id   AF-A0A8T4JI00-F1
#
_cell.length_a   1.000
_cell.length_b   1.000
_cell.length_c   1.000
_cell.angle_alpha   90.00
_cell.angle_beta   90.00
_cell.angle_gamma   90.00
#
_symmetry.space_group_name_H-M   'P 1'
#
loop_
_entity.id
_entity.type
_entity.pdbx_description
1 polymer ?
#
loop_
_entity_poly.entity_id
_entity_poly.type
_entity_poly.pdbx_seq_one_letter_code
_entity_poly.pdbx_strand_id
1 'polypeptide(L)'
;MDYLKKIIDLGVLVEPDAVEKMKTLSAEDLSSVISKIENERPLILSENVINQYLKKTKMIVLKQINPKSSFSVQDFVDEINERYSFLQNILLGKINNEDMVSINKCGRGRASVIGMVKNIEEKDDTFVIDVEDTTGSIQTVIQKEQGKRIEKDDVIAITGNINNKILFATNVVFPDVPLGSPNKSETETRVGFIVDHSFEKCPEIDADYLILYNCENISHVEKDLPFVKLIVVNGDKDPKVDNIDSPCLIDIDGIKILLAIGNDSLKTLKKRYVIQNNAFFALDPVPDIVFTEKSIDSTQVNYKGISIIQRNNVVNLAKREISEIILV
;
A
#
# COMPACT_ATOMS: atom_id res chain seq x y z
N MET A 1 -42.91 4.90 -6.07
CA MET A 1 -43.85 3.76 -6.05
C MET A 1 -43.19 2.50 -6.60
N ASP A 2 -42.49 2.57 -7.73
CA ASP A 2 -41.90 1.39 -8.39
C ASP A 2 -40.73 0.75 -7.58
N TYR A 3 -39.85 1.58 -7.04
CA TYR A 3 -38.69 1.15 -6.25
C TYR A 3 -39.02 0.43 -4.95
N LEU A 4 -40.06 0.87 -4.22
CA LEU A 4 -40.47 0.23 -2.97
C LEU A 4 -41.01 -1.17 -3.22
N LYS A 5 -41.80 -1.34 -4.29
CA LYS A 5 -42.31 -2.65 -4.70
C LYS A 5 -41.15 -3.59 -5.05
N LYS A 6 -40.17 -3.11 -5.82
CA LYS A 6 -38.97 -3.87 -6.16
C LYS A 6 -38.20 -4.36 -4.92
N ILE A 7 -38.04 -3.52 -3.90
CA ILE A 7 -37.36 -3.90 -2.64
C ILE A 7 -38.14 -4.95 -1.86
N ILE A 8 -39.47 -4.81 -1.79
CA ILE A 8 -40.34 -5.80 -1.13
C ILE A 8 -40.30 -7.14 -1.88
N ASP A 9 -40.27 -7.11 -3.22
CA ASP A 9 -40.18 -8.32 -4.06
C ASP A 9 -38.83 -9.04 -3.86
N LEU A 10 -37.78 -8.35 -3.40
CA LEU A 10 -36.50 -8.94 -2.99
C LEU A 10 -36.54 -9.59 -1.59
N GLY A 11 -37.68 -9.51 -0.88
CA GLY A 11 -37.88 -10.12 0.43
C GLY A 11 -37.34 -9.29 1.60
N VAL A 12 -37.08 -7.99 1.39
CA VAL A 12 -36.55 -7.07 2.41
C VAL A 12 -37.68 -6.35 3.13
N LEU A 13 -37.66 -6.36 4.46
CA LEU A 13 -38.61 -5.59 5.28
C LEU A 13 -38.19 -4.12 5.31
N VAL A 14 -39.07 -3.19 4.95
CA VAL A 14 -38.75 -1.75 4.91
C VAL A 14 -39.38 -1.03 6.09
N GLU A 15 -38.57 -0.38 6.92
CA GLU A 15 -39.03 0.40 8.06
C GLU A 15 -39.65 1.75 7.62
N PRO A 16 -40.55 2.35 8.42
CA PRO A 16 -41.21 3.61 8.05
C PRO A 16 -40.25 4.78 7.79
N ASP A 17 -39.18 4.88 8.57
CA ASP A 17 -38.11 5.88 8.42
C ASP A 17 -37.36 5.72 7.09
N ALA A 18 -37.12 4.48 6.66
CA ALA A 18 -36.53 4.17 5.38
C ALA A 18 -37.42 4.62 4.21
N VAL A 19 -38.74 4.41 4.31
CA VAL A 19 -39.70 4.88 3.30
C VAL A 19 -39.66 6.41 3.19
N GLU A 20 -39.63 7.12 4.31
CA GLU A 20 -39.52 8.58 4.32
C GLU A 20 -38.19 9.04 3.73
N LYS A 21 -37.07 8.40 4.09
CA LYS A 21 -35.76 8.71 3.52
C LYS A 21 -35.75 8.52 2.01
N MET A 22 -36.24 7.39 1.51
CA MET A 22 -36.28 7.07 0.08
C MET A 22 -37.03 8.12 -0.75
N LYS A 23 -38.09 8.75 -0.21
CA LYS A 23 -38.81 9.84 -0.91
C LYS A 23 -37.95 11.08 -1.14
N THR A 24 -36.92 11.28 -0.32
CA THR A 24 -36.01 12.44 -0.40
C THR A 24 -34.82 12.23 -1.32
N LEU A 25 -34.60 11.00 -1.80
CA LEU A 25 -33.45 10.63 -2.60
C LEU A 25 -33.65 10.93 -4.09
N SER A 26 -32.55 11.18 -4.79
CA SER A 26 -32.54 11.25 -6.25
C SER A 26 -32.78 9.85 -6.86
N ALA A 27 -33.17 9.80 -8.15
CA ALA A 27 -33.34 8.52 -8.85
C ALA A 27 -32.02 7.73 -8.96
N GLU A 28 -30.89 8.42 -9.03
CA GLU A 28 -29.54 7.84 -9.03
C GLU A 28 -29.22 7.18 -7.69
N ASP A 29 -29.43 7.91 -6.59
CA ASP A 29 -29.24 7.42 -5.23
C ASP A 29 -30.13 6.21 -4.91
N LEU A 30 -31.40 6.24 -5.34
CA LEU A 30 -32.32 5.12 -5.18
C LEU A 30 -31.87 3.87 -5.94
N SER A 31 -31.31 4.05 -7.14
CA SER A 31 -30.82 2.94 -7.95
C SER A 31 -29.58 2.30 -7.31
N SER A 32 -28.67 3.10 -6.76
CA SER A 32 -27.51 2.63 -5.99
C SER A 32 -27.91 1.85 -4.73
N VAL A 33 -28.91 2.35 -3.99
CA VAL A 33 -29.45 1.66 -2.82
C VAL A 33 -30.02 0.30 -3.21
N ILE A 34 -30.75 0.22 -4.33
CA ILE A 34 -31.36 -1.04 -4.79
C ILE A 34 -30.31 -2.07 -5.22
N SER A 35 -29.26 -1.67 -5.96
CA SER A 35 -28.21 -2.62 -6.34
C SER A 35 -27.49 -3.19 -5.12
N LYS A 36 -27.26 -2.37 -4.08
CA LYS A 36 -26.72 -2.85 -2.80
C LYS A 36 -27.66 -3.82 -2.09
N ILE A 37 -28.97 -3.55 -2.10
CA ILE A 37 -29.98 -4.47 -1.55
C ILE A 37 -30.02 -5.81 -2.31
N GLU A 38 -29.93 -5.78 -3.65
CA GLU A 38 -29.94 -7.00 -4.48
C GLU A 38 -28.75 -7.91 -4.15
N ASN A 39 -27.59 -7.31 -3.89
CA ASN A 39 -26.36 -8.02 -3.57
C ASN A 39 -26.30 -8.49 -2.11
N GLU A 40 -26.55 -7.58 -1.15
CA GLU A 40 -26.37 -7.87 0.28
C GLU A 40 -27.57 -8.59 0.90
N ARG A 41 -28.76 -8.47 0.29
CA ARG A 41 -30.04 -9.01 0.78
C ARG A 41 -30.27 -8.78 2.29
N PRO A 42 -30.26 -7.52 2.75
CA PRO A 42 -30.53 -7.21 4.14
C PRO A 42 -31.94 -7.69 4.54
N LEU A 43 -32.09 -8.21 5.76
CA LEU A 43 -33.41 -8.62 6.26
C LEU A 43 -34.32 -7.40 6.47
N ILE A 44 -33.75 -6.28 6.93
CA ILE A 44 -34.45 -5.04 7.27
C ILE A 44 -33.70 -3.86 6.63
N LEU A 45 -34.46 -2.98 5.98
CA LEU A 45 -34.01 -1.71 5.44
C LEU A 45 -34.51 -0.57 6.34
N SER A 46 -33.58 0.06 7.06
CA SER A 46 -33.80 1.25 7.91
C SER A 46 -33.18 2.50 7.30
N GLU A 47 -33.47 3.69 7.84
CA GLU A 47 -32.79 4.92 7.40
C GLU A 47 -31.26 4.81 7.54
N ASN A 48 -30.77 4.13 8.59
CA ASN A 48 -29.33 3.93 8.80
C ASN A 48 -28.70 3.08 7.70
N VAL A 49 -29.37 2.00 7.27
CA VAL A 49 -28.89 1.14 6.18
C VAL A 49 -28.88 1.91 4.86
N ILE A 50 -29.92 2.71 4.59
CA ILE A 50 -29.95 3.59 3.42
C ILE A 50 -28.81 4.60 3.47
N ASN A 51 -28.60 5.28 4.59
CA ASN A 51 -27.52 6.26 4.74
C ASN A 51 -26.14 5.60 4.60
N GLN A 52 -25.97 4.34 5.04
CA GLN A 52 -24.75 3.57 4.80
C GLN A 52 -24.55 3.28 3.31
N TYR A 53 -25.60 2.89 2.60
CA TYR A 53 -25.55 2.62 1.15
C TYR A 53 -25.27 3.89 0.33
N LEU A 54 -25.80 5.03 0.79
CA LEU A 54 -25.60 6.34 0.20
C LEU A 54 -24.32 7.04 0.62
N LYS A 55 -23.61 6.51 1.62
CA LYS A 55 -22.37 7.11 2.09
C LYS A 55 -21.41 7.15 0.91
N LYS A 56 -21.24 8.33 0.31
CA LYS A 56 -20.28 8.55 -0.77
C LYS A 56 -18.90 8.38 -0.19
N THR A 57 -18.40 7.18 -0.32
CA THR A 57 -17.07 6.78 0.04
C THR A 57 -16.09 7.74 -0.62
N LYS A 58 -15.19 8.35 0.14
CA LYS A 58 -14.27 9.34 -0.40
C LYS A 58 -12.88 8.70 -0.51
N MET A 59 -12.49 8.36 -1.73
CA MET A 59 -11.09 8.08 -2.03
C MET A 59 -10.27 9.37 -1.97
N ILE A 60 -9.11 9.30 -1.32
CA ILE A 60 -8.15 10.40 -1.20
C ILE A 60 -6.78 9.89 -1.64
N VAL A 61 -6.15 10.56 -2.60
CA VAL A 61 -4.73 10.32 -2.91
C VAL A 61 -3.88 10.93 -1.80
N LEU A 62 -3.23 10.09 -1.00
CA LEU A 62 -2.34 10.54 0.08
C LEU A 62 -0.97 10.92 -0.46
N LYS A 63 -0.43 10.12 -1.40
CA LYS A 63 0.90 10.31 -1.96
C LYS A 63 1.01 9.69 -3.34
N GLN A 64 1.66 10.38 -4.27
CA GLN A 64 1.95 9.88 -5.62
C GLN A 64 3.30 10.46 -6.06
N ILE A 65 4.08 9.68 -6.82
CA ILE A 65 5.26 10.23 -7.51
C ILE A 65 4.81 10.95 -8.78
N ASN A 66 5.26 12.19 -8.92
CA ASN A 66 5.22 12.90 -10.19
C ASN A 66 6.64 12.85 -10.79
N PRO A 67 6.90 12.00 -11.79
CA PRO A 67 8.23 11.87 -12.35
C PRO A 67 8.64 13.20 -13.01
N LYS A 68 9.85 13.68 -12.70
CA LYS A 68 10.42 14.85 -13.38
C LYS A 68 10.78 14.48 -14.81
N SER A 69 10.55 15.40 -15.76
CA SER A 69 10.94 15.24 -17.17
C SER A 69 12.45 15.30 -17.39
N SER A 70 13.21 15.88 -16.44
CA SER A 70 14.67 15.92 -16.44
C SER A 70 15.19 15.94 -15.01
N PHE A 71 16.35 15.33 -14.79
CA PHE A 71 17.03 15.30 -13.49
C PHE A 71 18.38 16.01 -13.59
N SER A 72 18.68 16.86 -12.61
CA SER A 72 20.01 17.41 -12.37
C SER A 72 20.80 16.52 -11.40
N VAL A 73 22.11 16.75 -11.30
CA VAL A 73 22.94 16.10 -10.28
C VAL A 73 22.46 16.44 -8.87
N GLN A 74 21.98 17.68 -8.67
CA GLN A 74 21.48 18.11 -7.36
C GLN A 74 20.21 17.33 -6.97
N ASP A 75 19.30 17.06 -7.92
CA ASP A 75 18.10 16.28 -7.65
C ASP A 75 18.45 14.88 -7.12
N PHE A 76 19.48 14.25 -7.69
CA PHE A 76 19.95 12.94 -7.24
C PHE A 76 20.56 12.99 -5.82
N VAL A 77 21.33 14.03 -5.53
CA VAL A 77 21.90 14.25 -4.19
C VAL A 77 20.78 14.46 -3.16
N ASP A 78 19.79 15.29 -3.50
CA ASP A 78 18.65 15.58 -2.64
C ASP A 78 17.83 14.31 -2.36
N GLU A 79 17.57 13.49 -3.38
CA GLU A 79 16.83 12.24 -3.24
C GLU A 79 17.55 11.22 -2.34
N ILE A 80 18.87 11.07 -2.49
CA ILE A 80 19.67 10.19 -1.63
C ILE A 80 19.64 10.69 -0.18
N ASN A 81 19.76 12.01 0.03
CA ASN A 81 19.73 12.61 1.36
C ASN A 81 18.35 12.47 2.02
N GLU A 82 17.27 12.65 1.24
CA GLU A 82 15.89 12.45 1.71
C GLU A 82 15.68 11.00 2.12
N ARG A 83 16.08 10.05 1.27
CA ARG A 83 16.03 8.61 1.57
C ARG A 83 16.80 8.25 2.82
N TYR A 84 18.04 8.71 2.95
CA TYR A 84 18.86 8.47 4.12
C TYR A 84 18.20 9.02 5.39
N SER A 85 17.75 10.28 5.35
CA SER A 85 17.14 10.96 6.51
C SER A 85 15.86 10.26 6.95
N PHE A 86 15.00 9.87 6.00
CA PHE A 86 13.77 9.14 6.27
C PHE A 86 14.04 7.80 6.97
N LEU A 87 14.96 6.99 6.42
CA LEU A 87 15.28 5.67 6.97
C LEU A 87 16.04 5.78 8.30
N GLN A 88 16.91 6.78 8.44
CA GLN A 88 17.57 7.10 9.70
C GLN A 88 16.53 7.37 10.80
N ASN A 89 15.54 8.22 10.56
CA ASN A 89 14.50 8.52 11.53
C ASN A 89 13.72 7.27 11.99
N ILE A 90 13.41 6.35 11.07
CA ILE A 90 12.78 5.08 11.42
C ILE A 90 13.70 4.24 12.31
N LEU A 91 14.97 4.12 11.94
CA LEU A 91 15.95 3.31 12.66
C LEU A 91 16.29 3.85 14.04
N LEU A 92 16.31 5.18 14.23
CA LEU A 92 16.44 5.84 15.53
C LEU A 92 15.37 5.40 16.53
N GLY A 93 14.15 5.16 16.05
CA GLY A 93 13.05 4.64 16.88
C GLY A 93 13.18 3.15 17.24
N LYS A 94 14.14 2.43 16.65
CA LYS A 94 14.31 0.97 16.81
C LYS A 94 15.55 0.55 17.57
N ILE A 95 16.50 1.46 17.79
CA ILE A 95 17.75 1.17 18.49
C ILE A 95 17.82 1.92 19.82
N ASN A 96 18.70 1.45 20.72
CA ASN A 96 19.04 2.24 21.92
C ASN A 96 19.97 3.38 21.50
N ASN A 97 19.55 4.62 21.77
CA ASN A 97 20.28 5.83 21.39
C ASN A 97 21.49 6.14 22.29
N GLU A 98 21.64 5.45 23.44
CA GLU A 98 22.75 5.69 24.38
C GLU A 98 24.13 5.50 23.75
N ASP A 99 24.27 4.50 22.87
CA ASP A 99 25.54 4.17 22.19
C ASP A 99 25.64 4.83 20.80
N MET A 100 24.68 5.68 20.41
CA MET A 100 24.61 6.18 19.05
C MET A 100 25.63 7.29 18.79
N VAL A 101 26.43 7.12 17.74
CA VAL A 101 27.43 8.10 17.31
C VAL A 101 27.47 8.22 15.80
N SER A 102 27.87 9.39 15.30
CA SER A 102 28.27 9.56 13.91
C SER A 102 29.54 8.76 13.63
N ILE A 103 29.71 8.27 12.40
CA ILE A 103 30.83 7.38 12.05
C ILE A 103 32.19 8.02 12.32
N ASN A 104 32.34 9.33 12.07
CA ASN A 104 33.61 10.03 12.34
C ASN A 104 33.97 10.15 13.84
N LYS A 105 33.00 9.95 14.73
CA LYS A 105 33.17 9.99 16.20
C LYS A 105 33.34 8.61 16.81
N CYS A 106 33.31 7.55 16.00
CA CYS A 106 33.54 6.19 16.44
C CYS A 106 34.92 6.05 17.11
N GLY A 107 34.90 5.83 18.43
CA GLY A 107 36.07 5.50 19.23
C GLY A 107 36.30 3.99 19.32
N ARG A 108 37.08 3.57 20.33
CA ARG A 108 37.17 2.16 20.72
C ARG A 108 36.01 1.80 21.65
N GLY A 109 35.53 0.56 21.57
CA GLY A 109 34.47 0.04 22.44
C GLY A 109 33.13 -0.07 21.72
N ARG A 110 32.04 -0.13 22.49
CA ARG A 110 30.70 -0.32 21.96
C ARG A 110 30.17 0.95 21.29
N ALA A 111 29.54 0.80 20.14
CA ALA A 111 28.89 1.90 19.43
C ALA A 111 27.71 1.39 18.58
N SER A 112 26.76 2.29 18.33
CA SER A 112 25.70 2.13 17.34
C SER A 112 25.83 3.20 16.27
N VAL A 113 25.77 2.80 15.01
CA VAL A 113 25.84 3.69 13.85
C VAL A 113 24.68 3.42 12.91
N ILE A 114 24.23 4.45 12.19
CA ILE A 114 23.28 4.33 11.09
C ILE A 114 23.96 4.79 9.82
N GLY A 115 24.01 3.93 8.81
CA GLY A 115 24.69 4.25 7.57
C GLY A 115 24.11 3.51 6.37
N MET A 116 24.47 4.00 5.19
CA MET A 116 24.20 3.39 3.91
C MET A 116 25.29 2.37 3.56
N VAL A 117 24.90 1.21 3.05
CA VAL A 117 25.84 0.15 2.64
C VAL A 117 26.40 0.48 1.26
N LYS A 118 27.70 0.77 1.21
CA LYS A 118 28.41 1.12 -0.03
C LYS A 118 28.90 -0.12 -0.76
N ASN A 119 29.57 -1.01 -0.03
CA ASN A 119 30.18 -2.23 -0.56
C ASN A 119 29.85 -3.43 0.33
N ILE A 120 29.82 -4.62 -0.28
CA ILE A 120 29.61 -5.90 0.38
C ILE A 120 30.61 -6.88 -0.23
N GLU A 121 31.42 -7.50 0.62
CA GLU A 121 32.31 -8.61 0.30
C GLU A 121 31.89 -9.82 1.14
N GLU A 122 31.48 -10.91 0.48
CA GLU A 122 31.20 -12.17 1.17
C GLU A 122 32.49 -12.96 1.39
N LYS A 123 32.68 -13.44 2.62
CA LYS A 123 33.73 -14.38 3.03
C LYS A 123 33.08 -15.66 3.55
N ASP A 124 33.89 -16.67 3.87
CA ASP A 124 33.40 -18.01 4.25
C ASP A 124 32.24 -17.94 5.28
N ASP A 125 32.49 -17.31 6.43
CA ASP A 125 31.52 -17.22 7.55
C ASP A 125 31.03 -15.79 7.86
N THR A 126 31.45 -14.78 7.09
CA THR A 126 31.14 -13.36 7.38
C THR A 126 30.89 -12.55 6.11
N PHE A 127 30.22 -11.42 6.28
CA PHE A 127 30.24 -10.32 5.32
C PHE A 127 31.14 -9.21 5.86
N VAL A 128 32.00 -8.68 4.99
CA VAL A 128 32.71 -7.43 5.23
C VAL A 128 32.02 -6.36 4.41
N ILE A 129 31.45 -5.36 5.08
CA ILE A 129 30.72 -4.28 4.42
C ILE A 129 31.34 -2.93 4.72
N ASP A 130 31.27 -2.01 3.77
CA ASP A 130 31.58 -0.60 3.99
C ASP A 130 30.28 0.16 4.22
N VAL A 131 30.18 0.83 5.36
CA VAL A 131 29.00 1.60 5.76
C VAL A 131 29.38 3.07 5.82
N GLU A 132 28.60 3.94 5.20
CA GLU A 132 28.86 5.39 5.18
C GLU A 132 27.66 6.21 5.68
N ASP A 133 27.97 7.33 6.32
CA ASP A 133 27.03 8.38 6.69
C ASP A 133 27.54 9.72 6.15
N THR A 134 26.88 10.82 6.49
CA THR A 134 27.29 12.17 6.05
C THR A 134 28.63 12.62 6.65
N THR A 135 29.20 11.88 7.59
CA THR A 135 30.40 12.24 8.35
C THR A 135 31.63 11.38 8.02
N GLY A 136 31.44 10.16 7.50
CA GLY A 136 32.53 9.27 7.12
C GLY A 136 32.07 7.86 6.79
N SER A 137 33.03 6.94 6.74
CA SER A 137 32.80 5.52 6.48
C SER A 137 33.52 4.63 7.48
N ILE A 138 32.95 3.45 7.73
CA ILE A 138 33.50 2.43 8.62
C ILE A 138 33.34 1.05 8.00
N GLN A 139 34.42 0.27 8.04
CA GLN A 139 34.36 -1.13 7.68
C GLN A 139 33.69 -1.91 8.82
N THR A 140 32.73 -2.74 8.46
CA THR A 140 31.96 -3.54 9.41
C THR A 140 32.04 -5.02 9.05
N VAL A 141 32.30 -5.86 10.04
CA VAL A 141 32.25 -7.32 9.91
C VAL A 141 30.95 -7.83 10.53
N ILE A 142 30.19 -8.60 9.75
CA ILE A 142 28.87 -9.12 10.11
C ILE A 142 28.88 -10.64 9.94
N GLN A 143 28.30 -11.36 10.89
CA GLN A 143 28.12 -12.82 10.76
C GLN A 143 27.23 -13.14 9.56
N LYS A 144 27.53 -14.23 8.84
CA LYS A 144 26.82 -14.60 7.60
C LYS A 144 25.30 -14.61 7.77
N GLU A 145 24.81 -15.22 8.84
CA GLU A 145 23.37 -15.30 9.14
C GLU A 145 22.69 -13.92 9.27
N GLN A 146 23.37 -12.91 9.82
CA GLN A 146 22.83 -11.56 9.95
C GLN A 146 22.95 -10.74 8.65
N GLY A 147 23.96 -11.05 7.83
CA GLY A 147 24.27 -10.30 6.61
C GLY A 147 23.54 -10.76 5.34
N LYS A 148 22.96 -11.98 5.32
CA LYS A 148 22.32 -12.60 4.14
C LYS A 148 21.32 -11.72 3.37
N ARG A 149 20.64 -10.81 4.06
CA ARG A 149 19.60 -9.94 3.47
C ARG A 149 20.05 -8.51 3.19
N ILE A 150 21.31 -8.17 3.48
CA ILE A 150 21.87 -6.83 3.25
C ILE A 150 22.13 -6.68 1.75
N GLU A 151 21.69 -5.57 1.18
CA GLU A 151 21.98 -5.20 -0.20
C GLU A 151 22.76 -3.88 -0.23
N LYS A 152 23.41 -3.58 -1.35
CA LYS A 152 23.99 -2.25 -1.57
C LYS A 152 22.88 -1.19 -1.50
N ASP A 153 23.26 0.01 -1.07
CA ASP A 153 22.40 1.17 -0.84
C ASP A 153 21.38 1.02 0.29
N ASP A 154 21.41 -0.08 1.03
CA ASP A 154 20.59 -0.23 2.24
C ASP A 154 21.02 0.73 3.33
N VAL A 155 20.05 1.40 3.95
CA VAL A 155 20.28 2.14 5.19
C VAL A 155 19.93 1.22 6.36
N ILE A 156 20.93 0.91 7.18
CA ILE A 156 20.81 0.00 8.32
C ILE A 156 21.41 0.61 9.58
N ALA A 157 20.90 0.19 10.72
CA ALA A 157 21.51 0.49 12.01
C ALA A 157 22.33 -0.72 12.47
N ILE A 158 23.55 -0.47 12.92
CA ILE A 158 24.49 -1.51 13.33
C ILE A 158 24.98 -1.19 14.73
N THR A 159 24.83 -2.13 15.65
CA THR A 159 25.39 -2.06 17.00
C THR A 159 26.48 -3.10 17.14
N GLY A 160 27.64 -2.70 17.66
CA GLY A 160 28.77 -3.61 17.80
C GLY A 160 29.93 -3.02 18.59
N ASN A 161 31.05 -3.73 18.56
CA ASN A 161 32.29 -3.28 19.17
C ASN A 161 33.27 -2.83 18.10
N ILE A 162 33.85 -1.66 18.29
CA ILE A 162 34.86 -1.09 17.40
C ILE A 162 36.25 -1.41 17.94
N ASN A 163 37.04 -2.10 17.12
CA ASN A 163 38.45 -2.35 17.37
C ASN A 163 39.25 -2.05 16.09
N ASN A 164 40.34 -1.30 16.22
CA ASN A 164 41.18 -0.89 15.09
C ASN A 164 40.40 -0.30 13.90
N LYS A 165 39.40 0.55 14.17
CA LYS A 165 38.50 1.18 13.18
C LYS A 165 37.60 0.22 12.40
N ILE A 166 37.51 -1.03 12.82
CA ILE A 166 36.58 -2.02 12.28
C ILE A 166 35.45 -2.22 13.31
N LEU A 167 34.21 -2.11 12.86
CA LEU A 167 33.02 -2.40 13.65
C LEU A 167 32.68 -3.89 13.54
N PHE A 168 32.78 -4.63 14.64
CA PHE A 168 32.32 -6.01 14.70
C PHE A 168 30.86 -6.01 15.15
N ALA A 169 29.96 -6.24 14.21
CA ALA A 169 28.52 -6.16 14.44
C ALA A 169 28.05 -7.27 15.38
N THR A 170 27.24 -6.87 16.37
CA THR A 170 26.51 -7.78 17.26
C THR A 170 25.02 -7.81 16.90
N ASN A 171 24.50 -6.70 16.36
CA ASN A 171 23.13 -6.57 15.94
C ASN A 171 23.03 -5.69 14.68
N VAL A 172 22.14 -6.06 13.77
CA VAL A 172 21.84 -5.31 12.55
C VAL A 172 20.33 -5.12 12.45
N VAL A 173 19.89 -3.88 12.44
CA VAL A 173 18.48 -3.49 12.44
C VAL A 173 18.12 -2.82 11.13
N PHE A 174 16.96 -3.17 10.60
CA PHE A 174 16.44 -2.71 9.31
C PHE A 174 15.21 -1.82 9.49
N PRO A 175 14.93 -0.91 8.55
CA PRO A 175 13.84 0.05 8.64
C PRO A 175 12.47 -0.58 8.87
N ASP A 176 12.07 -1.62 8.12
CA ASP A 176 10.95 -2.57 8.30
C ASP A 176 9.61 -2.04 8.90
N VAL A 177 8.46 -2.45 8.37
CA VAL A 177 7.16 -2.05 8.95
C VAL A 177 6.99 -2.58 10.39
N PRO A 178 6.31 -1.80 11.26
CA PRO A 178 5.99 -2.24 12.61
C PRO A 178 5.04 -3.44 12.57
N LEU A 179 5.08 -4.28 13.62
CA LEU A 179 4.10 -5.35 13.80
C LEU A 179 2.79 -4.76 14.31
N GLY A 180 1.68 -5.05 13.64
CA GLY A 180 0.35 -4.65 14.06
C GLY A 180 -0.72 -5.64 13.65
N SER A 181 -1.95 -5.40 14.11
CA SER A 181 -3.15 -6.06 13.58
C SER A 181 -3.61 -5.35 12.31
N PRO A 182 -4.23 -6.06 11.35
CA PRO A 182 -4.83 -5.41 10.19
C PRO A 182 -5.87 -4.36 10.62
N ASN A 183 -5.72 -3.12 10.14
CA ASN A 183 -6.74 -2.09 10.32
C ASN A 183 -8.01 -2.49 9.56
N LYS A 184 -9.18 -2.06 10.00
CA LYS A 184 -10.46 -2.40 9.37
C LYS A 184 -11.25 -1.13 9.16
N SER A 185 -11.95 -1.06 8.03
CA SER A 185 -12.91 0.02 7.81
C SER A 185 -14.09 -0.15 8.74
N GLU A 186 -14.73 0.97 9.12
CA GLU A 186 -16.04 0.97 9.79
C GLU A 186 -17.18 0.61 8.83
N THR A 187 -16.91 0.66 7.52
CA THR A 187 -17.86 0.41 6.43
C THR A 187 -17.49 -0.86 5.68
N GLU A 188 -18.50 -1.58 5.19
CA GLU A 188 -18.36 -2.80 4.37
C GLU A 188 -17.93 -2.50 2.92
N THR A 189 -17.09 -1.48 2.72
CA THR A 189 -16.62 -1.06 1.40
C THR A 189 -15.81 -2.18 0.74
N ARG A 190 -16.13 -2.47 -0.52
CA ARG A 190 -15.46 -3.48 -1.34
C ARG A 190 -14.62 -2.82 -2.43
N VAL A 191 -13.37 -3.26 -2.57
CA VAL A 191 -12.42 -2.77 -3.57
C VAL A 191 -11.95 -3.92 -4.44
N GLY A 192 -12.27 -3.88 -5.73
CA GLY A 192 -11.76 -4.81 -6.73
C GLY A 192 -10.49 -4.31 -7.40
N PHE A 193 -9.61 -5.24 -7.75
CA PHE A 193 -8.36 -4.96 -8.45
C PHE A 193 -8.28 -5.78 -9.74
N ILE A 194 -8.18 -5.12 -10.88
CA ILE A 194 -8.07 -5.75 -12.21
C ILE A 194 -6.81 -5.23 -12.89
N VAL A 195 -6.06 -6.11 -13.55
CA VAL A 195 -4.76 -5.81 -14.18
C VAL A 195 -4.73 -6.33 -15.59
N ASP A 196 -4.17 -5.55 -16.51
CA ASP A 196 -3.81 -5.97 -17.88
C ASP A 196 -4.97 -6.63 -18.63
N HIS A 197 -6.17 -6.05 -18.50
CA HIS A 197 -7.37 -6.58 -19.13
C HIS A 197 -7.96 -5.58 -20.13
N SER A 198 -8.29 -6.08 -21.32
CA SER A 198 -9.04 -5.33 -22.33
C SER A 198 -10.49 -5.80 -22.27
N PHE A 199 -11.40 -4.92 -21.87
CA PHE A 199 -12.80 -5.30 -21.63
C PHE A 199 -13.57 -5.44 -22.94
N GLU A 200 -13.95 -6.67 -23.29
CA GLU A 200 -14.95 -6.94 -24.34
C GLU A 200 -16.38 -6.86 -23.80
N LYS A 201 -16.55 -7.21 -22.51
CA LYS A 201 -17.81 -7.17 -21.75
C LYS A 201 -17.54 -6.71 -20.33
N CYS A 202 -18.58 -6.23 -19.65
CA CYS A 202 -18.50 -5.90 -18.24
C CYS A 202 -18.39 -7.18 -17.39
N PRO A 203 -17.44 -7.26 -16.43
CA PRO A 203 -17.33 -8.40 -15.54
C PRO A 203 -18.47 -8.40 -14.50
N GLU A 204 -18.91 -9.58 -14.08
CA GLU A 204 -19.79 -9.71 -12.92
C GLU A 204 -18.97 -9.48 -11.64
N ILE A 205 -19.16 -8.31 -11.02
CA ILE A 205 -18.37 -7.90 -9.86
C ILE A 205 -19.21 -7.13 -8.85
N ASP A 206 -19.04 -7.48 -7.58
CA ASP A 206 -19.68 -6.82 -6.45
C ASP A 206 -18.61 -5.99 -5.71
N ALA A 207 -18.43 -4.74 -6.12
CA ALA A 207 -17.46 -3.82 -5.54
C ALA A 207 -17.99 -2.38 -5.53
N ASP A 208 -17.58 -1.58 -4.54
CA ASP A 208 -17.83 -0.13 -4.53
C ASP A 208 -16.77 0.61 -5.36
N TYR A 209 -15.55 0.07 -5.41
CA TYR A 209 -14.42 0.60 -6.17
C TYR A 209 -13.79 -0.46 -7.08
N LEU A 210 -13.38 -0.05 -8.27
CA LEU A 210 -12.49 -0.86 -9.11
C LEU A 210 -11.22 -0.09 -9.43
N ILE A 211 -10.10 -0.68 -9.03
CA ILE A 211 -8.76 -0.22 -9.38
C ILE A 211 -8.34 -1.00 -10.61
N LEU A 212 -8.27 -0.30 -11.73
CA LEU A 212 -7.96 -0.85 -13.05
C LEU A 212 -6.53 -0.45 -13.41
N TYR A 213 -5.60 -1.39 -13.38
CA TYR A 213 -4.22 -1.16 -13.78
C TYR A 213 -3.99 -1.59 -15.22
N ASN A 214 -3.49 -0.68 -16.06
CA ASN A 214 -3.15 -0.96 -17.45
C ASN A 214 -4.27 -1.68 -18.22
N CYS A 215 -5.53 -1.28 -17.97
CA CYS A 215 -6.70 -1.83 -18.63
C CYS A 215 -7.12 -0.94 -19.80
N GLU A 216 -7.72 -1.56 -20.81
CA GLU A 216 -8.19 -0.91 -22.04
C GLU A 216 -9.71 -1.10 -22.20
N ASN A 217 -10.34 -0.26 -23.03
CA ASN A 217 -11.79 -0.35 -23.35
C ASN A 217 -12.71 -0.20 -22.12
N ILE A 218 -12.30 0.61 -21.15
CA ILE A 218 -13.00 0.80 -19.87
C ILE A 218 -14.41 1.40 -19.98
N SER A 219 -14.79 1.93 -21.14
CA SER A 219 -16.11 2.53 -21.39
C SER A 219 -17.26 1.53 -21.22
N HIS A 220 -17.02 0.24 -21.50
CA HIS A 220 -17.98 -0.83 -21.22
C HIS A 220 -18.25 -0.97 -19.72
N VAL A 221 -17.21 -0.88 -18.90
CA VAL A 221 -17.30 -0.98 -17.43
C VAL A 221 -17.99 0.26 -16.86
N GLU A 222 -17.63 1.46 -17.32
CA GLU A 222 -18.27 2.72 -16.88
C GLU A 222 -19.78 2.70 -17.11
N LYS A 223 -20.21 2.21 -18.29
CA LYS A 223 -21.62 2.22 -18.68
C LYS A 223 -22.45 1.18 -17.91
N ASP A 224 -21.91 -0.03 -17.75
CA ASP A 224 -22.65 -1.16 -17.22
C ASP A 224 -22.58 -1.24 -15.68
N LEU A 225 -21.59 -0.58 -15.05
CA LEU A 225 -21.45 -0.45 -13.59
C LEU A 225 -21.44 1.03 -13.14
N PRO A 226 -22.52 1.79 -13.37
CA PRO A 226 -22.54 3.24 -13.15
C PRO A 226 -22.39 3.65 -11.67
N PHE A 227 -22.58 2.71 -10.73
CA PHE A 227 -22.46 2.96 -9.30
C PHE A 227 -21.10 2.56 -8.72
N VAL A 228 -20.24 1.95 -9.53
CA VAL A 228 -18.92 1.50 -9.12
C VAL A 228 -17.90 2.58 -9.46
N LYS A 229 -17.15 3.02 -8.47
CA LYS A 229 -16.18 4.08 -8.66
C LYS A 229 -14.90 3.53 -9.30
N LEU A 230 -14.63 3.92 -10.54
CA LEU A 230 -13.46 3.49 -11.29
C LEU A 230 -12.25 4.37 -10.96
N ILE A 231 -11.12 3.71 -10.67
CA ILE A 231 -9.80 4.31 -10.47
C ILE A 231 -8.88 3.68 -11.51
N VAL A 232 -8.43 4.46 -12.48
CA VAL A 232 -7.55 3.99 -13.54
C VAL A 232 -6.11 4.32 -13.18
N VAL A 233 -5.25 3.30 -13.22
CA VAL A 233 -3.84 3.39 -12.91
C VAL A 233 -3.04 3.02 -14.15
N ASN A 234 -2.24 3.96 -14.68
CA ASN A 234 -1.41 3.72 -15.87
C ASN A 234 -2.16 3.06 -17.05
N GLY A 235 -3.38 3.51 -17.40
CA GLY A 235 -4.21 2.94 -18.48
C GLY A 235 -4.89 4.01 -19.35
N ASP A 236 -5.97 3.62 -20.05
CA ASP A 236 -6.78 4.52 -20.88
C ASP A 236 -7.31 5.69 -20.03
N LYS A 237 -6.81 6.89 -20.31
CA LYS A 237 -7.22 8.08 -19.56
C LYS A 237 -8.63 8.49 -19.97
N ASP A 238 -9.55 8.45 -19.01
CA ASP A 238 -10.92 8.96 -19.20
C ASP A 238 -11.16 10.17 -18.27
N PRO A 239 -11.64 11.32 -18.75
CA PRO A 239 -11.88 12.50 -17.92
C PRO A 239 -12.96 12.31 -16.84
N LYS A 240 -13.77 11.26 -16.90
CA LYS A 240 -14.84 10.99 -15.93
C LYS A 240 -14.43 10.06 -14.79
N VAL A 241 -13.25 9.44 -14.89
CA VAL A 241 -12.73 8.52 -13.86
C VAL A 241 -11.54 9.14 -13.14
N ASP A 242 -11.23 8.63 -11.95
CA ASP A 242 -10.05 9.07 -11.22
C ASP A 242 -8.82 8.41 -11.83
N ASN A 243 -7.98 9.21 -12.52
CA ASN A 243 -6.74 8.75 -13.12
C ASN A 243 -5.57 9.03 -12.17
N ILE A 244 -4.81 8.00 -11.81
CA ILE A 244 -3.64 8.09 -10.94
C ILE A 244 -2.45 7.34 -11.57
N ASP A 245 -1.23 7.68 -11.16
CA ASP A 245 -0.02 6.98 -11.61
C ASP A 245 0.50 6.05 -10.51
N SER A 246 1.23 4.99 -10.89
CA SER A 246 1.96 4.12 -9.95
C SER A 246 3.44 4.55 -9.83
N PRO A 247 4.02 4.64 -8.62
CA PRO A 247 3.45 4.22 -7.35
C PRO A 247 2.60 5.31 -6.69
N CYS A 248 1.53 4.89 -6.02
CA CYS A 248 0.59 5.76 -5.32
C CYS A 248 0.08 5.11 -4.03
N LEU A 249 -0.15 5.93 -3.00
CA LEU A 249 -0.81 5.57 -1.77
C LEU A 249 -2.15 6.30 -1.71
N ILE A 250 -3.23 5.55 -1.67
CA ILE A 250 -4.59 6.08 -1.56
C ILE A 250 -5.20 5.69 -0.21
N ASP A 251 -6.16 6.47 0.26
CA ASP A 251 -7.03 6.17 1.39
C ASP A 251 -8.45 5.94 0.88
N ILE A 252 -9.03 4.79 1.23
CA ILE A 252 -10.44 4.49 1.01
C ILE A 252 -11.02 4.09 2.36
N ASP A 253 -11.91 4.93 2.90
CA ASP A 253 -12.54 4.75 4.21
C ASP A 253 -11.56 4.48 5.36
N GLY A 254 -10.46 5.24 5.41
CA GLY A 254 -9.44 5.13 6.44
C GLY A 254 -8.46 3.98 6.22
N ILE A 255 -8.66 3.16 5.18
CA ILE A 255 -7.74 2.10 4.80
C ILE A 255 -6.78 2.59 3.72
N LYS A 256 -5.48 2.51 4.02
CA LYS A 256 -4.40 2.94 3.15
C LYS A 256 -4.00 1.81 2.21
N ILE A 257 -4.12 2.04 0.92
CA ILE A 257 -3.83 1.06 -0.12
C ILE A 257 -2.65 1.57 -0.94
N LEU A 258 -1.54 0.83 -0.91
CA LEU A 258 -0.37 1.08 -1.73
C LEU A 258 -0.51 0.36 -3.07
N LEU A 259 -0.49 1.14 -4.13
CA LEU A 259 -0.41 0.71 -5.51
C LEU A 259 1.03 0.93 -5.96
N ALA A 260 1.87 -0.08 -5.83
CA ALA A 260 3.29 -0.04 -6.22
C ALA A 260 3.60 -1.16 -7.20
N ILE A 261 2.87 -1.17 -8.31
CA ILE A 261 2.87 -2.27 -9.28
C ILE A 261 4.23 -2.31 -10.01
N GLY A 262 4.71 -3.50 -10.38
CA GLY A 262 6.08 -3.74 -10.83
C GLY A 262 7.10 -3.94 -9.71
N ASN A 263 6.78 -3.60 -8.46
CA ASN A 263 7.69 -3.74 -7.33
C ASN A 263 7.41 -5.00 -6.50
N ASP A 264 8.44 -5.54 -5.85
CA ASP A 264 8.27 -6.63 -4.89
C ASP A 264 7.64 -6.08 -3.60
N SER A 265 6.42 -6.51 -3.29
CA SER A 265 5.64 -6.01 -2.15
C SER A 265 6.34 -6.26 -0.81
N LEU A 266 6.93 -7.44 -0.60
CA LEU A 266 7.62 -7.76 0.65
C LEU A 266 8.90 -6.96 0.81
N LYS A 267 9.68 -6.81 -0.26
CA LYS A 267 10.88 -5.98 -0.28
C LYS A 267 10.51 -4.53 0.00
N THR A 268 9.46 -4.02 -0.63
CA THR A 268 8.95 -2.65 -0.44
C THR A 268 8.58 -2.40 1.03
N LEU A 269 7.84 -3.32 1.67
CA LEU A 269 7.47 -3.20 3.08
C LEU A 269 8.70 -3.28 4.01
N LYS A 270 9.63 -4.21 3.75
CA LYS A 270 10.86 -4.37 4.55
C LYS A 270 11.80 -3.17 4.44
N LYS A 271 11.94 -2.60 3.25
CA LYS A 271 12.83 -1.46 2.96
C LYS A 271 12.17 -0.12 3.31
N ARG A 272 10.84 -0.05 3.39
CA ARG A 272 10.03 1.16 3.67
C ARG A 272 10.09 2.21 2.56
N TYR A 273 10.45 1.83 1.35
CA TYR A 273 10.37 2.73 0.19
C TYR A 273 10.22 1.97 -1.12
N VAL A 274 9.83 2.71 -2.17
CA VAL A 274 9.93 2.32 -3.59
C VAL A 274 10.82 3.32 -4.31
N ILE A 275 11.63 2.86 -5.26
CA ILE A 275 12.33 3.72 -6.21
C ILE A 275 11.81 3.39 -7.60
N GLN A 276 11.25 4.37 -8.29
CA GLN A 276 10.77 4.20 -9.65
C GLN A 276 11.14 5.43 -10.47
N ASN A 277 11.74 5.23 -11.65
CA ASN A 277 12.19 6.31 -12.54
C ASN A 277 13.08 7.36 -11.84
N ASN A 278 14.00 6.92 -10.97
CA ASN A 278 14.84 7.80 -10.14
C ASN A 278 14.01 8.75 -9.26
N ALA A 279 12.89 8.28 -8.73
CA ALA A 279 12.11 9.01 -7.75
C ALA A 279 11.86 8.14 -6.52
N PHE A 280 12.09 8.73 -5.36
CA PHE A 280 11.97 8.11 -4.06
C PHE A 280 10.54 8.22 -3.53
N PHE A 281 9.91 7.07 -3.28
CA PHE A 281 8.62 6.97 -2.62
C PHE A 281 8.81 6.41 -1.21
N ALA A 282 8.92 7.29 -0.20
CA ALA A 282 8.88 6.83 1.20
C ALA A 282 7.51 6.21 1.54
N LEU A 283 7.50 5.05 2.20
CA LEU A 283 6.30 4.44 2.78
C LEU A 283 5.99 5.07 4.14
N ASP A 284 5.40 6.27 4.08
CA ASP A 284 4.87 7.00 5.22
C ASP A 284 3.63 7.81 4.78
N PRO A 285 2.43 7.53 5.31
CA PRO A 285 2.14 6.48 6.31
C PRO A 285 2.37 5.05 5.78
N VAL A 286 2.50 4.08 6.70
CA VAL A 286 2.57 2.65 6.37
C VAL A 286 1.22 2.20 5.78
N PRO A 287 1.20 1.47 4.65
CA PRO A 287 -0.04 1.00 4.07
C PRO A 287 -0.68 -0.13 4.89
N ASP A 288 -2.00 -0.27 4.78
CA ASP A 288 -2.76 -1.37 5.33
C ASP A 288 -2.96 -2.50 4.30
N ILE A 289 -2.94 -2.14 3.02
CA ILE A 289 -2.97 -3.05 1.87
C ILE A 289 -1.84 -2.70 0.93
N VAL A 290 -1.14 -3.71 0.41
CA VAL A 290 -0.30 -3.57 -0.78
C VAL A 290 -0.90 -4.39 -1.90
N PHE A 291 -1.15 -3.73 -3.03
CA PHE A 291 -1.56 -4.41 -4.24
C PHE A 291 -0.36 -4.89 -5.06
N THR A 292 -0.46 -6.07 -5.66
CA THR A 292 0.56 -6.62 -6.56
C THR A 292 -0.04 -7.37 -7.75
N GLU A 293 0.60 -7.20 -8.90
CA GLU A 293 0.29 -7.92 -10.14
C GLU A 293 0.80 -9.37 -10.12
N LYS A 294 1.78 -9.68 -9.25
CA LYS A 294 2.39 -11.01 -9.19
C LYS A 294 1.43 -11.98 -8.50
N SER A 295 1.31 -13.18 -9.07
CA SER A 295 0.73 -14.31 -8.36
C SER A 295 1.57 -14.58 -7.12
N ILE A 296 0.93 -14.64 -5.96
CA ILE A 296 1.60 -14.89 -4.69
C ILE A 296 1.19 -16.29 -4.23
N ASP A 297 2.11 -17.02 -3.63
CA ASP A 297 1.77 -18.22 -2.89
C ASP A 297 0.90 -17.85 -1.66
N SER A 298 0.00 -18.74 -1.27
CA SER A 298 -0.96 -18.55 -0.16
C SER A 298 -0.34 -18.10 1.17
N THR A 299 0.97 -18.31 1.33
CA THR A 299 1.75 -17.97 2.54
C THR A 299 2.15 -16.50 2.67
N GLN A 300 2.07 -15.68 1.61
CA GLN A 300 2.48 -14.25 1.67
C GLN A 300 1.32 -13.25 1.57
N VAL A 301 0.09 -13.69 1.85
CA VAL A 301 -1.10 -12.81 1.86
C VAL A 301 -1.10 -11.76 2.98
N ASN A 302 -0.21 -11.89 3.97
CA ASN A 302 -0.06 -10.94 5.06
C ASN A 302 1.40 -10.76 5.48
N TYR A 303 1.80 -9.52 5.76
CA TYR A 303 3.06 -9.20 6.40
C TYR A 303 2.84 -8.21 7.54
N LYS A 304 2.97 -8.68 8.79
CA LYS A 304 2.91 -7.86 10.00
C LYS A 304 1.62 -7.04 10.16
N GLY A 305 0.49 -7.59 9.70
CA GLY A 305 -0.81 -6.92 9.72
C GLY A 305 -1.18 -6.23 8.42
N ILE A 306 -0.26 -6.13 7.46
CA ILE A 306 -0.51 -5.55 6.14
C ILE A 306 -0.93 -6.66 5.19
N SER A 307 -2.10 -6.52 4.56
CA SER A 307 -2.58 -7.50 3.57
C SER A 307 -1.90 -7.27 2.22
N ILE A 308 -1.48 -8.35 1.56
CA ILE A 308 -0.96 -8.29 0.19
C ILE A 308 -2.01 -8.91 -0.73
N ILE A 309 -2.57 -8.09 -1.61
CA ILE A 309 -3.69 -8.46 -2.48
C ILE A 309 -3.18 -8.67 -3.89
N GLN A 310 -3.55 -9.81 -4.48
CA GLN A 310 -3.18 -10.17 -5.85
C GLN A 310 -4.18 -9.61 -6.86
N ARG A 311 -3.77 -9.57 -8.13
CA ARG A 311 -4.66 -9.27 -9.26
C ARG A 311 -5.96 -10.09 -9.25
N ASN A 312 -7.00 -9.52 -9.84
CA ASN A 312 -8.31 -10.12 -10.06
C ASN A 312 -8.98 -10.57 -8.76
N ASN A 313 -8.87 -9.77 -7.71
CA ASN A 313 -9.55 -10.00 -6.43
C ASN A 313 -10.35 -8.79 -6.00
N VAL A 314 -11.41 -9.04 -5.25
CA VAL A 314 -12.14 -8.05 -4.45
C VAL A 314 -11.78 -8.26 -2.99
N VAL A 315 -11.51 -7.16 -2.29
CA VAL A 315 -11.33 -7.15 -0.83
C VAL A 315 -12.46 -6.37 -0.16
N ASN A 316 -13.05 -6.95 0.89
CA ASN A 316 -13.92 -6.22 1.81
C ASN A 316 -13.06 -5.53 2.88
N LEU A 317 -13.13 -4.21 2.97
CA LEU A 317 -12.26 -3.40 3.85
C LEU A 317 -12.60 -3.53 5.35
N ALA A 318 -13.84 -3.84 5.71
CA ALA A 318 -14.24 -4.09 7.11
C ALA A 318 -13.82 -5.49 7.56
N LYS A 319 -14.05 -6.50 6.72
CA LYS A 319 -13.83 -7.91 7.12
C LYS A 319 -12.45 -8.45 6.76
N ARG A 320 -11.76 -7.83 5.79
CA ARG A 320 -10.52 -8.32 5.15
C ARG A 320 -10.71 -9.65 4.42
N GLU A 321 -11.93 -9.95 4.01
CA GLU A 321 -12.26 -11.09 3.17
C GLU A 321 -11.89 -10.81 1.72
N ILE A 322 -11.39 -11.83 1.03
CA ILE A 322 -10.94 -11.76 -0.36
C ILE A 322 -11.76 -12.74 -1.18
N SER A 323 -12.27 -12.28 -2.32
CA SER A 323 -12.97 -13.11 -3.31
C SER A 323 -12.38 -12.88 -4.70
N GLU A 324 -12.30 -13.93 -5.52
CA GLU A 324 -11.79 -13.83 -6.89
C GLU A 324 -12.80 -13.14 -7.82
N ILE A 325 -12.26 -12.41 -8.80
CA ILE A 325 -12.99 -11.81 -9.90
C ILE A 325 -12.91 -12.76 -11.09
N ILE A 326 -14.06 -13.15 -11.62
CA ILE A 326 -14.15 -13.94 -12.85
C ILE A 326 -14.27 -12.97 -14.02
N LEU A 327 -13.17 -12.83 -14.77
CA LEU A 327 -13.16 -12.09 -16.03
C LEU A 327 -13.63 -13.03 -17.15
N VAL A 328 -14.59 -12.58 -17.97
CA VAL A 328 -15.24 -13.38 -19.03
C VAL A 328 -14.76 -12.97 -20.40
#